data_AF-A0A838VJV2-F1
#
_entry.id   AF-A0A838VJV2-F1
#
_cell.length_a   1.000
_cell.length_b   1.000
_cell.length_c   1.000
_cell.angle_alpha   90.00
_cell.angle_beta   90.00
_cell.angle_gamma   90.00
#
_symmetry.space_group_name_H-M   'P 1'
#
loop_
_entity.id
_entity.type
_entity.pdbx_description
1 polymer ?
#
loop_
_entity_poly.entity_id
_entity_poly.type
_entity_poly.pdbx_seq_one_letter_code
_entity_poly.pdbx_strand_id
1 'polypeptide(L)'
;MSKIKGGKRLFTIITAVAALAIASGVTIFIYHKREPSSPSKPTNYEIYSKNQYSSFNKSVLSSDYRAVGSWTGRLILPPKEQRQNDRVLFEVRNADVTHQNLVGKIVNLQWSKTQQSQEFVAAATRDVRFTKETEDSQKQGNLHPDRLNNLPKVGPLESLAGARPLDDVFVLLKDPVVSTQNDRTTLSINQQPVQISGDIYTLVTIVKAVGSDRFIVRHFNKISKQFGGTQDIIRIPQVIADREGISRSTNKEIQKSPLNNQGWYIYGIKDVSGTFVAQAIAPRAILQVKPEEVRLGLKSGLTYINRQNWQNTTAQKGTAKTVLLDPAATAKNDAVSRWREGDRTLVIHCFGGIGGKKPEPALLGVVTGHFAYGIATVFREDLSNELRFDIEYRQIYAHNPDGIVAGTQAWSSYMGDLQRGWLGVRPVSDAIVKFDAVTEDYDFDGIRLSPLAEFTKQLDIMTARYRVGDGTGAALVTPATSCVQDANQALFLTLKPTFRTSNGSIVGLHLRKTKIYSFDTYSNLKKRN
;
A
#
# COMPACT_ATOMS: atom_id res chain seq x y z
N MET A 1 -29.71 49.44 34.72
CA MET A 1 -30.36 48.28 34.08
C MET A 1 -29.82 48.10 32.65
N SER A 2 -28.69 47.39 32.45
CA SER A 2 -28.22 47.05 31.09
C SER A 2 -27.24 45.86 31.05
N LYS A 3 -27.59 44.72 31.65
CA LYS A 3 -26.79 43.49 31.55
C LYS A 3 -27.67 42.22 31.44
N ILE A 4 -28.65 42.19 30.53
CA ILE A 4 -29.43 40.96 30.29
C ILE A 4 -29.66 40.64 28.79
N LYS A 5 -29.29 41.52 27.85
CA LYS A 5 -29.56 41.28 26.41
C LYS A 5 -28.52 40.43 25.66
N GLY A 6 -27.30 40.27 26.19
CA GLY A 6 -26.24 39.48 25.54
C GLY A 6 -26.37 37.96 25.72
N GLY A 7 -26.80 37.51 26.91
CA GLY A 7 -26.90 36.08 27.23
C GLY A 7 -27.99 35.34 26.44
N LYS A 8 -29.13 35.99 26.17
CA LYS A 8 -30.21 35.39 25.38
C LYS A 8 -29.80 35.13 23.93
N ARG A 9 -29.09 36.07 23.28
CA ARG A 9 -28.61 35.87 21.90
C ARG A 9 -27.57 34.77 21.79
N LEU A 10 -26.63 34.69 22.74
CA LEU A 10 -25.61 33.63 22.73
C LEU A 10 -26.23 32.25 23.00
N PHE A 11 -27.19 32.17 23.93
CA PHE A 11 -27.90 30.92 24.20
C PHE A 11 -28.69 30.46 22.97
N THR A 12 -29.45 31.34 22.32
CA THR A 12 -30.22 31.01 21.10
C THR A 12 -29.33 30.55 19.95
N ILE A 13 -28.14 31.14 19.76
CA ILE A 13 -27.19 30.70 18.72
C ILE A 13 -26.65 29.31 19.05
N ILE A 14 -26.28 29.04 20.31
CA ILE A 14 -25.78 27.72 20.73
C ILE A 14 -26.89 26.67 20.59
N THR A 15 -28.14 27.00 20.94
CA THR A 15 -29.26 26.05 20.79
C THR A 15 -29.57 25.79 19.32
N ALA A 16 -29.48 26.80 18.45
CA ALA A 16 -29.69 26.65 17.01
C ALA A 16 -28.59 25.80 16.36
N VAL A 17 -27.32 25.98 16.75
CA VAL A 17 -26.19 25.17 16.25
C VAL A 17 -26.29 23.73 16.76
N ALA A 18 -26.66 23.52 18.02
CA ALA A 18 -26.88 22.18 18.56
C ALA A 18 -28.07 21.48 17.87
N ALA A 19 -29.17 22.20 17.64
CA ALA A 19 -30.33 21.67 16.91
C ALA A 19 -30.00 21.36 15.45
N LEU A 20 -29.18 22.18 14.78
CA LEU A 20 -28.66 21.90 13.44
C LEU A 20 -27.71 20.69 13.43
N ALA A 21 -26.83 20.54 14.41
CA ALA A 21 -25.93 19.39 14.51
C ALA A 21 -26.70 18.09 14.80
N ILE A 22 -27.72 18.14 15.67
CA ILE A 22 -28.61 17.00 15.96
C ILE A 22 -29.47 16.70 14.74
N ALA A 23 -30.06 17.71 14.08
CA ALA A 23 -30.83 17.50 12.86
C ALA A 23 -29.95 16.95 11.72
N SER A 24 -28.70 17.39 11.59
CA SER A 24 -27.74 16.88 10.60
C SER A 24 -27.33 15.43 10.92
N GLY A 25 -27.03 15.12 12.17
CA GLY A 25 -26.71 13.77 12.63
C GLY A 25 -27.89 12.81 12.46
N VAL A 26 -29.11 13.27 12.77
CA VAL A 26 -30.36 12.53 12.59
C VAL A 26 -30.71 12.39 11.10
N THR A 27 -30.44 13.38 10.26
CA THR A 27 -30.70 13.27 8.80
C THR A 27 -29.69 12.36 8.13
N ILE A 28 -28.41 12.40 8.49
CA ILE A 28 -27.38 11.45 8.02
C ILE A 28 -27.71 10.02 8.49
N PHE A 29 -28.12 9.87 9.75
CA PHE A 29 -28.55 8.58 10.32
C PHE A 29 -29.84 8.05 9.66
N ILE A 30 -30.84 8.89 9.38
CA ILE A 30 -32.09 8.50 8.72
C ILE A 30 -31.88 8.23 7.22
N TYR A 31 -31.01 8.99 6.54
CA TYR A 31 -30.65 8.73 5.14
C TYR A 31 -29.88 7.41 4.98
N HIS A 32 -29.14 6.98 6.01
CA HIS A 32 -28.53 5.64 6.06
C HIS A 32 -29.49 4.51 6.48
N LYS A 33 -30.68 4.82 7.02
CA LYS A 33 -31.59 3.80 7.59
C LYS A 33 -32.86 3.53 6.78
N ARG A 34 -33.05 4.14 5.62
CA ARG A 34 -34.19 3.89 4.74
C ARG A 34 -33.80 3.90 3.26
N GLU A 35 -33.14 2.84 2.83
CA GLU A 35 -33.51 2.26 1.55
C GLU A 35 -34.20 0.92 1.83
N PRO A 36 -35.32 0.59 1.15
CA PRO A 36 -35.79 -0.80 1.05
C PRO A 36 -34.64 -1.66 0.49
N SER A 37 -34.71 -2.99 0.62
CA SER A 37 -33.65 -3.91 0.19
C SER A 37 -33.28 -3.72 -1.30
N SER A 38 -32.40 -2.74 -1.55
CA SER A 38 -31.79 -2.50 -2.85
C SER A 38 -30.99 -3.74 -3.20
N PRO A 39 -31.03 -4.20 -4.46
CA PRO A 39 -30.20 -5.32 -4.88
C PRO A 39 -28.74 -5.04 -4.52
N SER A 40 -28.02 -6.07 -4.07
CA SER A 40 -26.61 -5.96 -3.65
C SER A 40 -25.82 -5.23 -4.73
N LYS A 41 -25.16 -4.13 -4.36
CA LYS A 41 -24.32 -3.39 -5.30
C LYS A 41 -23.10 -4.27 -5.63
N PRO A 42 -22.74 -4.49 -6.90
CA PRO A 42 -21.52 -5.21 -7.21
C PRO A 42 -20.31 -4.43 -6.67
N THR A 43 -19.32 -5.18 -6.21
CA THR A 43 -17.99 -4.66 -5.92
C THR A 43 -17.29 -4.30 -7.23
N ASN A 44 -16.33 -3.38 -7.19
CA ASN A 44 -15.47 -3.13 -8.34
C ASN A 44 -14.62 -4.37 -8.66
N TYR A 45 -14.19 -5.12 -7.63
CA TYR A 45 -13.48 -6.38 -7.79
C TYR A 45 -14.23 -7.38 -8.68
N GLU A 46 -15.54 -7.60 -8.47
CA GLU A 46 -16.36 -8.50 -9.29
C GLU A 46 -16.51 -8.02 -10.75
N ILE A 47 -16.45 -6.71 -10.97
CA ILE A 47 -16.43 -6.14 -12.31
C ILE A 47 -15.08 -6.47 -12.97
N TYR A 48 -13.98 -6.27 -12.25
CA TYR A 48 -12.61 -6.44 -12.75
C TYR A 48 -12.25 -7.91 -12.99
N SER A 49 -12.74 -8.83 -12.17
CA SER A 49 -12.39 -10.25 -12.23
C SER A 49 -12.82 -10.93 -13.54
N LYS A 50 -13.74 -10.31 -14.30
CA LYS A 50 -14.21 -10.82 -15.60
C LYS A 50 -13.15 -10.83 -16.71
N ASN A 51 -12.07 -10.06 -16.57
CA ASN A 51 -10.99 -9.95 -17.56
C ASN A 51 -9.62 -10.46 -17.05
N GLN A 52 -9.57 -11.32 -16.03
CA GLN A 52 -8.30 -11.82 -15.53
C GLN A 52 -7.60 -12.74 -16.55
N TYR A 53 -6.40 -12.33 -16.97
CA TYR A 53 -5.49 -13.17 -17.75
C TYR A 53 -4.89 -14.25 -16.83
N SER A 54 -5.43 -15.46 -16.90
CA SER A 54 -5.06 -16.58 -16.01
C SER A 54 -3.97 -17.49 -16.57
N SER A 55 -3.49 -17.25 -17.79
CA SER A 55 -2.62 -18.20 -18.47
C SER A 55 -1.14 -17.84 -18.34
N PHE A 56 -0.35 -18.86 -17.97
CA PHE A 56 1.08 -18.76 -17.72
C PHE A 56 1.83 -19.73 -18.62
N ASN A 57 2.97 -19.27 -19.13
CA ASN A 57 3.99 -20.13 -19.69
C ASN A 57 5.32 -19.87 -18.98
N LYS A 58 6.04 -20.94 -18.64
CA LYS A 58 7.43 -20.85 -18.17
C LYS A 58 8.26 -20.22 -19.28
N SER A 59 8.60 -18.94 -19.13
CA SER A 59 9.35 -18.20 -20.15
C SER A 59 10.78 -17.95 -19.67
N VAL A 60 11.74 -18.28 -20.53
CA VAL A 60 13.11 -17.81 -20.36
C VAL A 60 13.10 -16.29 -20.54
N LEU A 61 13.58 -15.56 -19.52
CA LEU A 61 13.68 -14.11 -19.56
C LEU A 61 14.87 -13.70 -20.43
N SER A 62 14.65 -12.81 -21.38
CA SER A 62 15.74 -12.16 -22.11
C SER A 62 16.42 -11.12 -21.22
N SER A 63 17.55 -10.58 -21.67
CA SER A 63 18.29 -9.53 -20.96
C SER A 63 17.47 -8.26 -20.71
N ASP A 64 16.39 -8.04 -21.46
CA ASP A 64 15.55 -6.84 -21.40
C ASP A 64 14.44 -6.92 -20.33
N TYR A 65 14.26 -8.09 -19.72
CA TYR A 65 13.29 -8.34 -18.66
C TYR A 65 13.99 -8.81 -17.39
N ARG A 66 13.42 -8.48 -16.24
CA ARG A 66 13.88 -8.94 -14.92
C ARG A 66 12.71 -9.48 -14.13
N ALA A 67 12.96 -10.48 -13.29
CA ALA A 67 12.00 -10.88 -12.28
C ALA A 67 11.87 -9.77 -11.24
N VAL A 68 10.66 -9.56 -10.69
CA VAL A 68 10.42 -8.58 -9.62
C VAL A 68 11.20 -8.90 -8.35
N GLY A 69 11.44 -10.18 -8.10
CA GLY A 69 12.37 -10.65 -7.07
C GLY A 69 12.56 -12.15 -7.16
N SER A 70 13.48 -12.70 -6.35
CA SER A 70 13.85 -14.11 -6.43
C SER A 70 12.69 -15.05 -6.15
N TRP A 71 11.82 -14.73 -5.18
CA TRP A 71 10.70 -15.59 -4.80
C TRP A 71 9.38 -14.86 -4.98
N THR A 72 8.70 -15.12 -6.10
CA THR A 72 7.37 -14.56 -6.37
C THR A 72 6.38 -15.67 -6.62
N GLY A 73 5.11 -15.41 -6.30
CA GLY A 73 4.08 -16.42 -6.48
C GLY A 73 2.71 -16.00 -6.02
N ARG A 74 1.77 -16.92 -6.19
CA ARG A 74 0.36 -16.71 -5.85
C ARG A 74 0.03 -17.41 -4.55
N LEU A 75 -0.58 -16.68 -3.63
CA LEU A 75 -1.11 -17.26 -2.40
C LEU A 75 -2.40 -18.00 -2.68
N ILE A 76 -2.53 -19.18 -2.09
CA ILE A 76 -3.71 -20.03 -2.18
C ILE A 76 -4.15 -20.34 -0.76
N LEU A 77 -5.38 -19.92 -0.40
CA LEU A 77 -5.95 -20.31 0.89
C LEU A 77 -6.43 -21.77 0.78
N PRO A 78 -5.89 -22.70 1.60
CA PRO A 78 -6.30 -24.09 1.56
C PRO A 78 -7.79 -24.25 1.90
N PRO A 79 -8.44 -25.32 1.39
CA PRO A 79 -9.80 -25.64 1.79
C PRO A 79 -9.86 -25.96 3.30
N LYS A 80 -11.04 -25.78 3.91
CA LYS A 80 -11.20 -25.79 5.37
C LYS A 80 -10.69 -27.10 6.01
N GLU A 81 -10.83 -28.21 5.30
CA GLU A 81 -10.45 -29.56 5.74
C GLU A 81 -8.93 -29.77 5.76
N GLN A 82 -8.19 -28.96 5.01
CA GLN A 82 -6.72 -29.04 4.89
C GLN A 82 -5.99 -27.96 5.71
N ARG A 83 -6.75 -27.12 6.41
CA ARG A 83 -6.26 -25.97 7.16
C ARG A 83 -5.37 -26.40 8.33
N GLN A 84 -4.20 -25.78 8.47
CA GLN A 84 -3.26 -26.08 9.55
C GLN A 84 -2.54 -24.80 10.02
N ASN A 85 -2.83 -24.33 11.24
CA ASN A 85 -2.07 -23.31 11.99
C ASN A 85 -1.42 -22.18 11.14
N ASP A 86 -2.22 -21.36 10.48
CA ASP A 86 -1.77 -20.25 9.62
C ASP A 86 -0.78 -20.65 8.49
N ARG A 87 -0.87 -21.89 8.01
CA ARG A 87 -0.15 -22.35 6.82
C ARG A 87 -1.04 -22.21 5.59
N VAL A 88 -0.49 -21.59 4.56
CA VAL A 88 -1.15 -21.44 3.25
C VAL A 88 -0.37 -22.18 2.17
N LEU A 89 -0.97 -22.31 1.00
CA LEU A 89 -0.30 -22.85 -0.19
C LEU A 89 0.26 -21.69 -1.01
N PHE A 90 1.37 -21.95 -1.70
CA PHE A 90 2.06 -20.97 -2.53
C PHE A 90 2.42 -21.60 -3.88
N GLU A 91 1.82 -21.09 -4.95
CA GLU A 91 2.22 -21.43 -6.32
C GLU A 91 3.46 -20.62 -6.69
N VAL A 92 4.59 -21.31 -6.82
CA VAL A 92 5.90 -20.68 -7.10
C VAL A 92 5.93 -20.22 -8.56
N ARG A 93 6.10 -18.92 -8.79
CA ARG A 93 6.17 -18.30 -10.13
C ARG A 93 7.59 -17.90 -10.50
N ASN A 94 8.37 -17.46 -9.51
CA ASN A 94 9.81 -17.35 -9.59
C ASN A 94 10.45 -17.91 -8.32
N ALA A 95 11.65 -18.46 -8.46
CA ALA A 95 12.48 -18.93 -7.35
C ALA A 95 13.93 -18.44 -7.57
N ASP A 96 14.77 -18.56 -6.55
CA ASP A 96 16.21 -18.35 -6.73
C ASP A 96 16.85 -19.41 -7.65
N VAL A 97 18.11 -19.20 -8.00
CA VAL A 97 18.84 -20.05 -8.97
C VAL A 97 18.94 -21.51 -8.52
N THR A 98 18.97 -21.76 -7.21
CA THR A 98 19.10 -23.11 -6.63
C THR A 98 17.77 -23.87 -6.55
N HIS A 99 16.64 -23.16 -6.65
CA HIS A 99 15.30 -23.72 -6.48
C HIS A 99 14.42 -23.61 -7.74
N GLN A 100 15.02 -23.43 -8.92
CA GLN A 100 14.30 -23.34 -10.20
C GLN A 100 13.41 -24.55 -10.52
N ASN A 101 13.70 -25.71 -9.92
CA ASN A 101 12.89 -26.93 -10.00
C ASN A 101 11.54 -26.83 -9.28
N LEU A 102 11.30 -25.79 -8.48
CA LEU A 102 10.04 -25.52 -7.80
C LEU A 102 9.12 -24.59 -8.60
N VAL A 103 9.62 -23.87 -9.60
CA VAL A 103 8.79 -22.99 -10.44
C VAL A 103 7.68 -23.80 -11.13
N GLY A 104 6.44 -23.33 -10.98
CA GLY A 104 5.22 -23.98 -11.44
C GLY A 104 4.62 -25.00 -10.46
N LYS A 105 5.28 -25.26 -9.32
CA LYS A 105 4.76 -26.17 -8.28
C LYS A 105 4.04 -25.39 -7.18
N ILE A 106 3.13 -26.08 -6.51
CA ILE A 106 2.48 -25.61 -5.29
C ILE A 106 3.23 -26.20 -4.09
N VAL A 107 3.67 -25.33 -3.18
CA VAL A 107 4.40 -25.68 -1.96
C VAL A 107 3.69 -25.11 -0.73
N ASN A 108 4.06 -25.59 0.45
CA ASN A 108 3.57 -25.00 1.69
C ASN A 108 4.29 -23.68 1.97
N LEU A 109 3.58 -22.69 2.52
CA LEU A 109 4.15 -21.45 3.04
C LEU A 109 3.71 -21.26 4.50
N GLN A 110 4.68 -21.01 5.38
CA GLN A 110 4.46 -20.81 6.81
C GLN A 110 5.38 -19.75 7.40
N TRP A 111 5.05 -19.29 8.61
CA TRP A 111 5.97 -18.50 9.41
C TRP A 111 7.09 -19.35 10.00
N SER A 112 8.28 -18.77 10.10
CA SER A 112 9.39 -19.37 10.83
C SER A 112 9.04 -19.56 12.32
N LYS A 113 9.78 -20.44 12.98
CA LYS A 113 9.63 -20.71 14.42
C LYS A 113 10.44 -19.75 15.31
N THR A 114 10.96 -18.66 14.76
CA THR A 114 11.66 -17.65 15.55
C THR A 114 10.69 -16.97 16.52
N GLN A 115 11.19 -16.53 17.68
CA GLN A 115 10.36 -15.85 18.68
C GLN A 115 9.63 -14.63 18.08
N GLN A 116 10.33 -13.81 17.31
CA GLN A 116 9.76 -12.60 16.70
C GLN A 116 8.58 -12.94 15.77
N SER A 117 8.71 -13.95 14.91
CA SER A 117 7.63 -14.36 14.01
C SER A 117 6.45 -14.95 14.78
N GLN A 118 6.70 -15.75 15.82
CA GLN A 118 5.61 -16.33 16.62
C GLN A 118 4.86 -15.28 17.45
N GLU A 119 5.55 -14.27 17.99
CA GLU A 119 4.92 -13.12 18.66
C GLU A 119 4.03 -12.33 17.70
N PHE A 120 4.50 -12.07 16.48
CA PHE A 120 3.71 -11.42 15.44
C PHE A 120 2.45 -12.21 15.09
N VAL A 121 2.60 -13.51 14.82
CA VAL A 121 1.47 -14.41 14.51
C VAL A 121 0.46 -14.41 15.64
N ALA A 122 0.91 -14.56 16.89
CA ALA A 122 0.04 -14.53 18.05
C ALA A 122 -0.71 -13.19 18.19
N ALA A 123 -0.01 -12.07 18.01
CA ALA A 123 -0.61 -10.74 18.10
C ALA A 123 -1.69 -10.49 17.03
N ALA A 124 -1.49 -11.02 15.83
CA ALA A 124 -2.38 -10.84 14.68
C ALA A 124 -3.54 -11.84 14.59
N THR A 125 -3.40 -13.05 15.18
CA THR A 125 -4.38 -14.13 15.01
C THR A 125 -5.72 -13.83 15.66
N ARG A 126 -6.84 -14.01 14.93
CA ARG A 126 -8.20 -13.75 15.42
C ARG A 126 -9.17 -14.85 15.04
N ASP A 127 -10.19 -15.08 15.87
CA ASP A 127 -11.39 -15.76 15.41
C ASP A 127 -12.18 -14.80 14.52
N VAL A 128 -12.68 -15.28 13.40
CA VAL A 128 -13.41 -14.46 12.43
C VAL A 128 -14.87 -14.87 12.41
N ARG A 129 -15.76 -13.93 12.74
CA ARG A 129 -17.21 -14.09 12.68
C ARG A 129 -17.83 -12.80 12.19
N PHE A 130 -18.55 -12.87 11.08
CA PHE A 130 -19.14 -11.70 10.49
C PHE A 130 -20.24 -11.13 11.40
N THR A 131 -20.25 -9.80 11.48
CA THR A 131 -21.26 -9.07 12.21
C THR A 131 -22.32 -8.53 11.26
N LYS A 132 -23.43 -8.03 11.81
CA LYS A 132 -24.46 -7.34 11.03
C LYS A 132 -23.91 -6.16 10.23
N GLU A 133 -22.90 -5.46 10.78
CA GLU A 133 -22.21 -4.33 10.13
C GLU A 133 -21.41 -4.80 8.91
N THR A 134 -20.74 -5.95 9.01
CA THR A 134 -20.05 -6.60 7.88
C THR A 134 -21.01 -6.92 6.75
N GLU A 135 -22.15 -7.53 7.08
CA GLU A 135 -23.18 -7.86 6.09
C GLU A 135 -23.79 -6.62 5.42
N ASP A 136 -23.97 -5.53 6.18
CA ASP A 136 -24.48 -4.26 5.61
C ASP A 136 -23.45 -3.60 4.71
N SER A 137 -22.17 -3.64 5.06
CA SER A 137 -21.07 -3.17 4.21
C SER A 137 -20.94 -3.98 2.92
N GLN A 138 -21.12 -5.31 2.97
CA GLN A 138 -21.18 -6.15 1.77
C GLN A 138 -22.32 -5.73 0.83
N LYS A 139 -23.51 -5.46 1.36
CA LYS A 139 -24.67 -5.00 0.55
C LYS A 139 -24.42 -3.63 -0.10
N GLN A 140 -23.58 -2.79 0.51
CA GLN A 140 -23.11 -1.52 -0.05
C GLN A 140 -22.03 -1.70 -1.13
N GLY A 141 -21.62 -2.95 -1.42
CA GLY A 141 -20.67 -3.32 -2.45
C GLY A 141 -19.21 -3.14 -2.04
N ASN A 142 -18.89 -3.24 -0.75
CA ASN A 142 -17.52 -3.40 -0.29
C ASN A 142 -17.13 -4.89 -0.30
N LEU A 143 -15.87 -5.17 -0.64
CA LEU A 143 -15.36 -6.54 -0.62
C LEU A 143 -14.91 -6.93 0.79
N HIS A 144 -15.31 -8.12 1.24
CA HIS A 144 -14.98 -8.70 2.55
C HIS A 144 -14.36 -10.10 2.42
N PRO A 145 -13.62 -10.60 3.42
CA PRO A 145 -12.91 -11.87 3.35
C PRO A 145 -13.85 -13.07 3.62
N ASP A 146 -14.84 -13.27 2.75
CA ASP A 146 -15.96 -14.20 2.97
C ASP A 146 -15.51 -15.64 3.24
N ARG A 147 -14.40 -16.05 2.61
CA ARG A 147 -13.77 -17.36 2.78
C ARG A 147 -13.30 -17.63 4.21
N LEU A 148 -13.11 -16.58 4.99
CA LEU A 148 -12.62 -16.63 6.38
C LEU A 148 -13.76 -16.56 7.40
N ASN A 149 -15.01 -16.32 6.98
CA ASN A 149 -16.12 -16.22 7.91
C ASN A 149 -16.33 -17.55 8.67
N ASN A 150 -16.58 -17.44 9.97
CA ASN A 150 -16.74 -18.53 10.93
C ASN A 150 -15.50 -19.42 11.11
N LEU A 151 -14.31 -18.95 10.73
CA LEU A 151 -13.06 -19.66 10.99
C LEU A 151 -12.44 -19.20 12.32
N PRO A 152 -12.07 -20.13 13.22
CA PRO A 152 -11.32 -19.78 14.43
C PRO A 152 -9.83 -19.60 14.13
N LYS A 153 -9.10 -18.81 14.91
CA LYS A 153 -7.63 -18.68 14.86
C LYS A 153 -7.07 -18.37 13.48
N VAL A 154 -7.73 -17.52 12.71
CA VAL A 154 -7.25 -17.05 11.41
C VAL A 154 -6.00 -16.21 11.64
N GLY A 155 -4.87 -16.67 11.10
CA GLY A 155 -3.59 -15.97 11.25
C GLY A 155 -3.30 -14.97 10.11
N PRO A 156 -2.13 -14.33 10.16
CA PRO A 156 -1.72 -13.33 9.18
C PRO A 156 -1.42 -13.87 7.77
N LEU A 157 -1.09 -15.15 7.54
CA LEU A 157 -0.98 -15.67 6.17
C LEU A 157 -2.36 -16.00 5.58
N GLU A 158 -3.22 -16.65 6.38
CA GLU A 158 -4.59 -17.00 5.98
C GLU A 158 -5.41 -15.76 5.68
N SER A 159 -5.29 -14.72 6.51
CA SER A 159 -5.99 -13.46 6.26
C SER A 159 -5.50 -12.73 5.01
N LEU A 160 -4.28 -12.98 4.54
CA LEU A 160 -3.79 -12.42 3.28
C LEU A 160 -4.32 -13.22 2.09
N ALA A 161 -4.17 -14.55 2.13
CA ALA A 161 -4.59 -15.45 1.05
C ALA A 161 -6.12 -15.46 0.88
N GLY A 162 -6.88 -15.35 1.96
CA GLY A 162 -8.33 -15.34 1.99
C GLY A 162 -8.98 -13.95 1.90
N ALA A 163 -8.19 -12.89 1.66
CA ALA A 163 -8.70 -11.52 1.62
C ALA A 163 -9.66 -11.25 0.45
N ARG A 164 -9.61 -12.08 -0.59
CA ARG A 164 -10.44 -11.98 -1.79
C ARG A 164 -11.16 -13.31 -2.09
N PRO A 165 -12.26 -13.27 -2.86
CA PRO A 165 -13.01 -14.47 -3.25
C PRO A 165 -12.20 -15.48 -4.08
N LEU A 166 -11.22 -15.01 -4.85
CA LEU A 166 -10.34 -15.85 -5.66
C LEU A 166 -8.92 -15.81 -5.09
N ASP A 167 -8.15 -16.88 -5.32
CA ASP A 167 -6.72 -16.94 -5.00
C ASP A 167 -5.91 -16.13 -6.03
N ASP A 168 -6.06 -14.81 -6.03
CA ASP A 168 -5.44 -13.89 -7.00
C ASP A 168 -4.45 -12.90 -6.35
N VAL A 169 -4.07 -13.14 -5.10
CA VAL A 169 -3.08 -12.34 -4.37
C VAL A 169 -1.68 -12.85 -4.73
N PHE A 170 -0.97 -12.06 -5.55
CA PHE A 170 0.42 -12.29 -5.90
C PHE A 170 1.34 -11.56 -4.94
N VAL A 171 2.40 -12.25 -4.52
CA VAL A 171 3.35 -11.72 -3.54
C VAL A 171 4.79 -12.00 -3.91
N LEU A 172 5.67 -11.12 -3.45
CA LEU A 172 7.11 -11.31 -3.29
C LEU A 172 7.39 -11.77 -1.85
N LEU A 173 8.16 -12.84 -1.71
CA LEU A 173 8.68 -13.33 -0.43
C LEU A 173 10.14 -12.85 -0.28
N LYS A 174 10.44 -12.22 0.86
CA LYS A 174 11.82 -11.81 1.20
C LYS A 174 12.51 -12.95 1.95
N ASP A 175 13.61 -13.43 1.36
CA ASP A 175 14.52 -14.42 1.93
C ASP A 175 13.83 -15.65 2.57
N PRO A 176 12.94 -16.37 1.84
CA PRO A 176 12.31 -17.56 2.39
C PRO A 176 13.34 -18.68 2.59
N VAL A 177 13.21 -19.42 3.70
CA VAL A 177 14.01 -20.62 3.95
C VAL A 177 13.25 -21.84 3.40
N VAL A 178 13.89 -22.56 2.49
CA VAL A 178 13.34 -23.78 1.88
C VAL A 178 13.68 -24.99 2.74
N SER A 179 12.68 -25.85 2.98
CA SER A 179 12.86 -27.15 3.62
C SER A 179 12.03 -28.21 2.89
N THR A 180 12.59 -29.39 2.68
CA THR A 180 11.89 -30.52 2.06
C THR A 180 11.93 -31.70 3.01
N GLN A 181 10.75 -32.19 3.39
CA GLN A 181 10.59 -33.37 4.24
C GLN A 181 9.49 -34.26 3.65
N ASN A 182 9.76 -35.57 3.49
CA ASN A 182 8.82 -36.55 2.94
C ASN A 182 8.14 -36.06 1.63
N ASP A 183 8.95 -35.59 0.67
CA ASP A 183 8.53 -35.02 -0.62
C ASP A 183 7.60 -33.80 -0.55
N ARG A 184 7.44 -33.20 0.64
CA ARG A 184 6.71 -31.94 0.84
C ARG A 184 7.70 -30.80 1.04
N THR A 185 7.72 -29.90 0.08
CA THR A 185 8.47 -28.65 0.19
C THR A 185 7.69 -27.61 0.98
N THR A 186 8.37 -26.94 1.90
CA THR A 186 7.83 -25.87 2.74
C THR A 186 8.78 -24.68 2.74
N LEU A 187 8.23 -23.51 2.44
CA LEU A 187 8.88 -22.20 2.56
C LEU A 187 8.54 -21.61 3.93
N SER A 188 9.56 -21.20 4.68
CA SER A 188 9.41 -20.50 5.96
C SER A 188 9.86 -19.05 5.84
N ILE A 189 9.00 -18.11 6.24
CA ILE A 189 9.26 -16.66 6.14
C ILE A 189 9.33 -15.98 7.52
N ASN A 190 10.10 -14.90 7.60
CA ASN A 190 10.24 -14.06 8.79
C ASN A 190 9.53 -12.71 8.68
N GLN A 191 9.11 -12.33 7.47
CA GLN A 191 8.54 -11.02 7.15
C GLN A 191 7.23 -11.20 6.41
N GLN A 192 6.35 -10.20 6.50
CA GLN A 192 5.10 -10.20 5.76
C GLN A 192 5.35 -10.25 4.24
N PRO A 193 4.63 -11.11 3.49
CA PRO A 193 4.69 -11.10 2.03
C PRO A 193 4.33 -9.72 1.47
N VAL A 194 5.07 -9.28 0.45
CA VAL A 194 4.85 -7.99 -0.23
C VAL A 194 3.90 -8.23 -1.40
N GLN A 195 2.73 -7.62 -1.41
CA GLN A 195 1.82 -7.73 -2.55
C GLN A 195 2.40 -7.02 -3.78
N ILE A 196 2.36 -7.68 -4.93
CA ILE A 196 2.93 -7.21 -6.20
C ILE A 196 1.91 -7.35 -7.35
N SER A 197 2.12 -6.57 -8.41
CA SER A 197 1.41 -6.72 -9.69
C SER A 197 2.43 -7.04 -10.78
N GLY A 198 2.27 -8.19 -11.43
CA GLY A 198 3.28 -8.80 -12.31
C GLY A 198 4.40 -9.49 -11.54
N ASP A 199 4.99 -10.53 -12.14
CA ASP A 199 6.17 -11.24 -11.62
C ASP A 199 7.46 -10.88 -12.37
N ILE A 200 7.33 -10.16 -13.50
CA ILE A 200 8.43 -9.66 -14.31
C ILE A 200 8.23 -8.19 -14.66
N TYR A 201 9.33 -7.48 -14.92
CA TYR A 201 9.31 -6.08 -15.31
C TYR A 201 10.36 -5.76 -16.38
N THR A 202 10.14 -4.64 -17.06
CA THR A 202 11.08 -4.05 -18.02
C THR A 202 11.10 -2.52 -17.91
N LEU A 203 12.09 -1.87 -18.50
CA LEU A 203 12.24 -0.42 -18.57
C LEU A 203 12.26 0.03 -20.03
N VAL A 204 11.24 0.81 -20.42
CA VAL A 204 10.99 1.16 -21.83
C VAL A 204 10.50 2.58 -22.04
N THR A 205 10.66 3.09 -23.26
CA THR A 205 9.80 4.15 -23.80
C THR A 205 8.74 3.53 -24.72
N ILE A 206 7.56 4.13 -24.76
CA ILE A 206 6.48 3.70 -25.66
C ILE A 206 6.60 4.50 -26.96
N VAL A 207 6.83 3.80 -28.08
CA VAL A 207 7.10 4.44 -29.38
C VAL A 207 5.79 4.78 -30.10
N LYS A 208 4.92 3.77 -30.30
CA LYS A 208 3.62 3.95 -30.95
C LYS A 208 2.67 2.80 -30.64
N ALA A 209 1.37 3.09 -30.70
CA ALA A 209 0.35 2.06 -30.73
C ALA A 209 0.37 1.34 -32.09
N VAL A 210 0.19 0.02 -32.08
CA VAL A 210 0.02 -0.84 -33.26
C VAL A 210 -1.25 -1.71 -33.17
N GLY A 211 -2.08 -1.44 -32.16
CA GLY A 211 -3.38 -2.07 -31.93
C GLY A 211 -4.12 -1.33 -30.82
N SER A 212 -5.28 -1.86 -30.40
CA SER A 212 -6.07 -1.28 -29.30
C SER A 212 -5.36 -1.38 -27.94
N ASP A 213 -4.59 -2.45 -27.73
CA ASP A 213 -3.79 -2.68 -26.54
C ASP A 213 -2.32 -2.99 -26.85
N ARG A 214 -1.90 -3.02 -28.13
CA ARG A 214 -0.52 -3.37 -28.52
C ARG A 214 0.31 -2.13 -28.81
N PHE A 215 1.53 -2.12 -28.29
CA PHE A 215 2.46 -1.00 -28.42
C PHE A 215 3.85 -1.49 -28.80
N ILE A 216 4.46 -0.81 -29.77
CA ILE A 216 5.90 -0.92 -29.97
C ILE A 216 6.57 -0.12 -28.88
N VAL A 217 7.49 -0.77 -28.18
CA VAL A 217 8.34 -0.16 -27.15
C VAL A 217 9.79 -0.23 -27.55
N ARG A 218 10.61 0.57 -26.89
CA ARG A 218 12.06 0.52 -27.01
C ARG A 218 12.68 0.38 -25.63
N HIS A 219 13.49 -0.66 -25.46
CA HIS A 219 14.13 -0.95 -24.19
C HIS A 219 15.25 0.05 -23.87
N PHE A 220 15.46 0.25 -22.58
CA PHE A 220 16.60 1.02 -22.08
C PHE A 220 17.91 0.27 -22.37
N ASN A 221 18.88 0.97 -22.93
CA ASN A 221 20.21 0.44 -23.16
C ASN A 221 21.11 0.85 -22.00
N LYS A 222 21.51 -0.13 -21.17
CA LYS A 222 22.35 0.06 -19.98
C LYS A 222 23.72 0.69 -20.29
N ILE A 223 24.27 0.46 -21.49
CA ILE A 223 25.59 0.98 -21.90
C ILE A 223 25.47 2.45 -22.29
N SER A 224 24.56 2.80 -23.19
CA SER A 224 24.40 4.19 -23.64
C SER A 224 23.61 5.06 -22.66
N LYS A 225 22.91 4.44 -21.68
CA LYS A 225 21.97 5.06 -20.75
C LYS A 225 20.83 5.81 -21.45
N GLN A 226 20.43 5.32 -22.62
CA GLN A 226 19.36 5.89 -23.45
C GLN A 226 18.37 4.82 -23.89
N PHE A 227 17.19 5.23 -24.32
CA PHE A 227 16.21 4.34 -24.97
C PHE A 227 16.59 4.09 -26.42
N GLY A 228 17.69 3.37 -26.62
CA GLY A 228 18.23 2.93 -27.90
C GLY A 228 18.40 1.42 -28.00
N GLY A 229 17.79 0.66 -27.08
CA GLY A 229 17.87 -0.80 -27.05
C GLY A 229 16.98 -1.47 -28.11
N THR A 230 16.76 -2.77 -27.92
CA THR A 230 15.87 -3.60 -28.72
C THR A 230 14.45 -3.02 -28.77
N GLN A 231 13.74 -3.30 -29.86
CA GLN A 231 12.32 -3.03 -29.96
C GLN A 231 11.53 -4.30 -29.65
N ASP A 232 10.41 -4.14 -28.98
CA ASP A 232 9.49 -5.22 -28.65
C ASP A 232 8.04 -4.74 -28.84
N ILE A 233 7.12 -5.69 -28.98
CA ILE A 233 5.68 -5.44 -28.98
C ILE A 233 5.10 -5.98 -27.68
N ILE A 234 4.62 -5.08 -26.83
CA ILE A 234 3.95 -5.44 -25.58
C ILE A 234 2.48 -5.10 -25.64
N ARG A 235 1.71 -5.66 -24.70
CA ARG A 235 0.31 -5.32 -24.48
C ARG A 235 0.15 -4.47 -23.23
N ILE A 236 -0.47 -3.30 -23.39
CA ILE A 236 -0.94 -2.44 -22.30
C ILE A 236 -2.47 -2.36 -22.44
N PRO A 237 -3.22 -3.22 -21.74
CA PRO A 237 -4.67 -3.29 -21.89
C PRO A 237 -5.37 -2.02 -21.37
N GLN A 238 -6.45 -1.62 -22.04
CA GLN A 238 -7.38 -0.66 -21.48
C GLN A 238 -8.22 -1.37 -20.40
N VAL A 239 -8.21 -0.82 -19.18
CA VAL A 239 -8.89 -1.45 -18.04
C VAL A 239 -10.39 -1.24 -18.04
N ILE A 240 -11.10 -2.16 -17.39
CA ILE A 240 -12.54 -2.04 -17.19
C ILE A 240 -12.78 -0.89 -16.21
N ALA A 241 -13.76 -0.03 -16.52
CA ALA A 241 -14.19 1.03 -15.62
C ALA A 241 -14.86 0.45 -14.36
N ASP A 242 -14.71 1.14 -13.24
CA ASP A 242 -15.38 0.80 -11.99
C ASP A 242 -16.89 1.01 -12.06
N ARG A 243 -17.62 0.72 -10.97
CA ARG A 243 -19.08 0.87 -10.93
C ARG A 243 -19.57 2.33 -11.12
N GLU A 244 -18.69 3.31 -10.94
CA GLU A 244 -18.93 4.74 -11.19
C GLU A 244 -18.48 5.16 -12.62
N GLY A 245 -18.07 4.17 -13.43
CA GLY A 245 -17.57 4.36 -14.78
C GLY A 245 -16.20 5.05 -14.82
N ILE A 246 -15.38 4.96 -13.78
CA ILE A 246 -14.02 5.50 -13.73
C ILE A 246 -13.03 4.39 -14.08
N SER A 247 -12.24 4.59 -15.14
CA SER A 247 -11.09 3.73 -15.43
C SER A 247 -9.89 4.17 -14.59
N ARG A 248 -9.33 3.27 -13.76
CA ARG A 248 -8.16 3.55 -12.90
C ARG A 248 -6.91 3.93 -13.70
N SER A 249 -6.80 3.41 -14.91
CA SER A 249 -5.75 3.74 -15.86
C SER A 249 -6.30 3.86 -17.29
N THR A 250 -5.54 4.49 -18.17
CA THR A 250 -5.82 4.48 -19.61
C THR A 250 -4.55 4.30 -20.42
N ASN A 251 -4.63 3.48 -21.45
CA ASN A 251 -3.55 3.29 -22.42
C ASN A 251 -3.63 4.32 -23.57
N LYS A 252 -4.70 5.12 -23.63
CA LYS A 252 -4.95 6.08 -24.71
C LYS A 252 -3.87 7.15 -24.69
N GLU A 253 -3.20 7.29 -25.82
CA GLU A 253 -2.15 8.32 -26.03
C GLU A 253 -1.01 8.27 -25.01
N ILE A 254 -0.76 7.12 -24.37
CA ILE A 254 0.30 6.98 -23.37
C ILE A 254 1.70 7.34 -23.92
N GLN A 255 1.93 7.13 -25.22
CA GLN A 255 3.16 7.55 -25.92
C GLN A 255 3.36 9.08 -25.96
N LYS A 256 2.27 9.85 -25.79
CA LYS A 256 2.28 11.33 -25.73
C LYS A 256 2.36 11.84 -24.29
N SER A 257 2.39 10.97 -23.28
CA SER A 257 2.53 11.39 -21.89
C SER A 257 3.82 12.19 -21.71
N PRO A 258 3.80 13.30 -20.93
CA PRO A 258 5.00 14.09 -20.65
C PRO A 258 6.09 13.27 -19.94
N LEU A 259 5.71 12.16 -19.30
CA LEU A 259 6.63 11.27 -18.59
C LEU A 259 7.27 10.21 -19.51
N ASN A 260 6.78 10.04 -20.75
CA ASN A 260 7.24 8.98 -21.64
C ASN A 260 8.71 9.12 -22.01
N ASN A 261 9.23 10.34 -22.18
CA ASN A 261 10.64 10.56 -22.55
C ASN A 261 11.64 10.06 -21.49
N GLN A 262 11.24 10.04 -20.21
CA GLN A 262 12.05 9.50 -19.12
C GLN A 262 11.90 7.98 -18.97
N GLY A 263 10.88 7.42 -19.61
CA GLY A 263 10.53 6.01 -19.64
C GLY A 263 9.65 5.53 -18.49
N TRP A 264 9.24 4.27 -18.64
CA TRP A 264 8.33 3.57 -17.75
C TRP A 264 8.95 2.26 -17.31
N TYR A 265 8.92 1.99 -16.01
CA TYR A 265 8.95 0.62 -15.55
C TYR A 265 7.57 0.02 -15.79
N ILE A 266 7.52 -1.10 -16.52
CA ILE A 266 6.27 -1.82 -16.79
C ILE A 266 6.40 -3.19 -16.17
N TYR A 267 5.44 -3.55 -15.33
CA TYR A 267 5.37 -4.82 -14.61
C TYR A 267 4.23 -5.64 -15.19
N GLY A 268 4.41 -6.95 -15.33
CA GLY A 268 3.44 -7.79 -16.01
C GLY A 268 3.79 -9.26 -15.96
N ILE A 269 3.19 -10.00 -16.89
CA ILE A 269 3.41 -11.42 -17.14
C ILE A 269 3.48 -11.65 -18.65
N LYS A 270 4.08 -12.75 -19.08
CA LYS A 270 3.95 -13.19 -20.48
C LYS A 270 2.72 -14.09 -20.63
N ASP A 271 1.92 -13.83 -21.65
CA ASP A 271 0.79 -14.69 -21.99
C ASP A 271 1.24 -15.99 -22.67
N VAL A 272 0.28 -16.86 -23.02
CA VAL A 272 0.56 -18.16 -23.67
C VAL A 272 1.30 -18.02 -25.00
N SER A 273 1.18 -16.89 -25.70
CA SER A 273 1.91 -16.61 -26.94
C SER A 273 3.33 -16.08 -26.69
N GLY A 274 3.71 -15.86 -25.42
CA GLY A 274 4.97 -15.23 -25.03
C GLY A 274 4.94 -13.71 -25.07
N THR A 275 3.80 -13.09 -25.39
CA THR A 275 3.66 -11.62 -25.43
C THR A 275 3.60 -11.08 -24.01
N PHE A 276 4.41 -10.06 -23.71
CA PHE A 276 4.37 -9.40 -22.41
C PHE A 276 3.11 -8.55 -22.26
N VAL A 277 2.35 -8.79 -21.19
CA VAL A 277 1.10 -8.09 -20.86
C VAL A 277 1.30 -7.31 -19.56
N ALA A 278 1.20 -5.99 -19.66
CA ALA A 278 1.32 -5.09 -18.53
C ALA A 278 0.15 -5.26 -17.55
N GLN A 279 0.50 -5.32 -16.27
CA GLN A 279 -0.42 -5.30 -15.13
C GLN A 279 -0.23 -4.04 -14.29
N ALA A 280 0.96 -3.45 -14.29
CA ALA A 280 1.25 -2.17 -13.64
C ALA A 280 2.28 -1.35 -14.42
N ILE A 281 2.25 -0.03 -14.22
CA ILE A 281 3.22 0.92 -14.78
C ILE A 281 3.69 1.90 -13.72
N ALA A 282 4.96 2.32 -13.81
CA ALA A 282 5.55 3.35 -12.97
C ALA A 282 6.40 4.30 -13.82
N PRO A 283 6.17 5.62 -13.77
CA PRO A 283 7.09 6.58 -14.38
C PRO A 283 8.48 6.43 -13.76
N ARG A 284 9.53 6.29 -14.58
CA ARG A 284 10.91 6.19 -14.06
C ARG A 284 11.28 7.45 -13.26
N ALA A 285 10.86 8.62 -13.71
CA ALA A 285 11.17 9.93 -13.13
C ALA A 285 10.88 10.04 -11.63
N ILE A 286 9.79 9.43 -11.14
CA ILE A 286 9.35 9.59 -9.75
C ILE A 286 10.01 8.61 -8.79
N LEU A 287 10.66 7.56 -9.30
CA LEU A 287 11.34 6.56 -8.49
C LEU A 287 12.85 6.83 -8.36
N GLN A 288 13.41 7.69 -9.21
CA GLN A 288 14.84 8.01 -9.15
C GLN A 288 15.20 8.77 -7.87
N VAL A 289 16.38 8.46 -7.33
CA VAL A 289 16.96 9.23 -6.20
C VAL A 289 17.31 10.65 -6.63
N LYS A 290 17.70 10.83 -7.89
CA LYS A 290 18.00 12.15 -8.46
C LYS A 290 16.68 12.94 -8.62
N PRO A 291 16.49 14.06 -7.90
CA PRO A 291 15.28 14.85 -8.00
C PRO A 291 15.31 15.79 -9.21
N GLU A 292 14.14 16.26 -9.63
CA GLU A 292 14.01 17.34 -10.62
C GLU A 292 14.37 18.70 -10.02
N GLU A 293 14.06 18.91 -8.74
CA GLU A 293 14.32 20.17 -8.03
C GLU A 293 14.99 19.91 -6.67
N VAL A 294 15.95 20.76 -6.29
CA VAL A 294 16.57 20.75 -4.97
C VAL A 294 16.35 22.09 -4.29
N ARG A 295 15.82 22.06 -3.07
CA ARG A 295 15.59 23.23 -2.22
C ARG A 295 16.38 23.13 -0.94
N LEU A 296 17.23 24.12 -0.73
CA LEU A 296 18.12 24.17 0.42
C LEU A 296 17.57 25.10 1.50
N GLY A 297 17.85 24.77 2.75
CA GLY A 297 17.52 25.55 3.93
C GLY A 297 16.10 25.34 4.45
N LEU A 298 15.98 25.35 5.77
CA LEU A 298 14.74 25.04 6.50
C LEU A 298 13.53 25.87 6.04
N LYS A 299 13.69 27.18 5.87
CA LYS A 299 12.59 28.08 5.46
C LYS A 299 12.04 27.70 4.08
N SER A 300 12.91 27.36 3.13
CA SER A 300 12.52 26.97 1.78
C SER A 300 11.76 25.64 1.78
N GLY A 301 12.28 24.66 2.54
CA GLY A 301 11.64 23.36 2.74
C GLY A 301 10.24 23.48 3.36
N LEU A 302 10.12 24.19 4.48
CA LEU A 302 8.83 24.43 5.15
C LEU A 302 7.84 25.19 4.25
N THR A 303 8.31 26.15 3.45
CA THR A 303 7.44 26.85 2.49
C THR A 303 6.90 25.89 1.44
N TYR A 304 7.73 24.98 0.94
CA TYR A 304 7.29 24.00 -0.05
C TYR A 304 6.21 23.07 0.52
N ILE A 305 6.48 22.46 1.69
CA ILE A 305 5.57 21.52 2.36
C ILE A 305 4.22 22.19 2.65
N ASN A 306 4.24 23.38 3.27
CA ASN A 306 3.02 24.02 3.77
C ASN A 306 2.18 24.71 2.69
N ARG A 307 2.80 25.12 1.56
CA ARG A 307 2.12 26.02 0.61
C ARG A 307 2.19 25.60 -0.86
N GLN A 308 3.16 24.78 -1.26
CA GLN A 308 3.46 24.58 -2.69
C GLN A 308 3.25 23.14 -3.17
N ASN A 309 3.43 22.14 -2.31
CA ASN A 309 3.29 20.73 -2.68
C ASN A 309 1.93 20.43 -3.34
N TRP A 310 0.85 20.97 -2.78
CA TRP A 310 -0.52 20.80 -3.28
C TRP A 310 -1.05 22.03 -4.05
N GLN A 311 -0.19 22.99 -4.39
CA GLN A 311 -0.63 24.21 -5.05
C GLN A 311 -1.02 23.92 -6.50
N ASN A 312 -2.16 24.44 -6.97
CA ASN A 312 -2.61 24.31 -8.36
C ASN A 312 -2.75 22.84 -8.83
N THR A 313 -3.13 21.91 -7.95
CA THR A 313 -3.25 20.46 -8.28
C THR A 313 -4.00 20.19 -9.59
N THR A 314 -5.08 20.93 -9.87
CA THR A 314 -5.86 20.79 -11.12
C THR A 314 -5.00 21.00 -12.37
N ALA A 315 -4.10 21.98 -12.37
CA ALA A 315 -3.23 22.28 -13.50
C ALA A 315 -2.08 21.26 -13.66
N GLN A 316 -1.78 20.48 -12.62
CA GLN A 316 -0.73 19.47 -12.60
C GLN A 316 -1.21 18.08 -13.06
N LYS A 317 -2.48 17.94 -13.45
CA LYS A 317 -3.05 16.65 -13.86
C LYS A 317 -2.24 16.03 -15.01
N GLY A 318 -1.86 14.75 -14.86
CA GLY A 318 -1.08 14.01 -15.86
C GLY A 318 0.42 14.34 -15.85
N THR A 319 0.88 15.13 -14.89
CA THR A 319 2.30 15.41 -14.64
C THR A 319 2.74 14.78 -13.33
N ALA A 320 4.05 14.76 -13.10
CA ALA A 320 4.64 14.39 -11.82
C ALA A 320 5.83 15.30 -11.54
N LYS A 321 6.26 15.37 -10.27
CA LYS A 321 7.39 16.18 -9.85
C LYS A 321 8.10 15.55 -8.66
N THR A 322 9.43 15.64 -8.64
CA THR A 322 10.24 15.24 -7.48
C THR A 322 11.04 16.43 -6.94
N VAL A 323 10.97 16.63 -5.63
CA VAL A 323 11.66 17.75 -4.96
C VAL A 323 12.42 17.23 -3.75
N LEU A 324 13.73 17.43 -3.73
CA LEU A 324 14.56 17.18 -2.56
C LEU A 324 14.60 18.43 -1.70
N LEU A 325 14.22 18.28 -0.44
CA LEU A 325 14.31 19.33 0.57
C LEU A 325 15.46 18.97 1.52
N ASP A 326 16.48 19.81 1.60
CA ASP A 326 17.60 19.61 2.53
C ASP A 326 17.80 20.86 3.39
N PRO A 327 17.48 20.81 4.70
CA PRO A 327 17.60 21.97 5.55
C PRO A 327 19.05 22.32 5.92
N ALA A 328 19.99 21.39 5.74
CA ALA A 328 21.36 21.48 6.26
C ALA A 328 22.43 21.56 5.16
N ALA A 329 22.16 21.09 3.95
CA ALA A 329 23.10 21.19 2.84
C ALA A 329 23.26 22.63 2.34
N THR A 330 24.50 23.01 2.05
CA THR A 330 24.87 24.31 1.49
C THR A 330 24.94 24.30 -0.04
N ALA A 331 25.09 23.12 -0.65
CA ALA A 331 25.09 22.94 -2.11
C ALA A 331 24.14 21.81 -2.56
N LYS A 332 23.61 21.93 -3.78
CA LYS A 332 22.62 20.97 -4.33
C LYS A 332 23.22 19.59 -4.54
N ASN A 333 24.45 19.50 -5.03
CA ASN A 333 25.12 18.23 -5.28
C ASN A 333 25.36 17.47 -3.97
N ASP A 334 25.74 18.19 -2.91
CA ASP A 334 25.94 17.60 -1.58
C ASP A 334 24.65 16.96 -1.06
N ALA A 335 23.51 17.68 -1.17
CA ALA A 335 22.20 17.16 -0.77
C ALA A 335 21.84 15.85 -1.48
N VAL A 336 22.06 15.77 -2.79
CA VAL A 336 21.76 14.58 -3.59
C VAL A 336 22.73 13.43 -3.26
N SER A 337 24.02 13.73 -3.06
CA SER A 337 25.05 12.72 -2.78
C SER A 337 24.90 12.01 -1.44
N ARG A 338 24.09 12.55 -0.52
CA ARG A 338 23.80 11.94 0.79
C ARG A 338 22.95 10.67 0.70
N TRP A 339 22.30 10.44 -0.43
CA TRP A 339 21.52 9.23 -0.69
C TRP A 339 22.41 8.15 -1.29
N ARG A 340 22.49 7.01 -0.60
CA ARG A 340 23.38 5.90 -0.95
C ARG A 340 22.59 4.61 -1.05
N GLU A 341 23.14 3.69 -1.82
CA GLU A 341 22.65 2.32 -1.89
C GLU A 341 22.59 1.69 -0.49
N GLY A 342 21.48 1.03 -0.17
CA GLY A 342 21.20 0.46 1.15
C GLY A 342 20.52 1.40 2.14
N ASP A 343 20.44 2.71 1.86
CA ASP A 343 19.72 3.63 2.74
C ASP A 343 18.25 3.21 2.89
N ARG A 344 17.78 3.09 4.13
CA ARG A 344 16.38 2.84 4.47
C ARG A 344 15.75 4.13 4.96
N THR A 345 14.53 4.41 4.53
CA THR A 345 13.83 5.65 4.85
C THR A 345 12.36 5.43 5.13
N LEU A 346 11.77 6.35 5.90
CA LEU A 346 10.34 6.36 6.17
C LEU A 346 9.62 6.99 4.99
N VAL A 347 8.55 6.35 4.53
CA VAL A 347 7.61 6.92 3.55
C VAL A 347 6.36 7.36 4.29
N ILE A 348 5.92 8.58 4.00
CA ILE A 348 4.62 9.09 4.40
C ILE A 348 3.83 9.31 3.12
N HIS A 349 2.85 8.45 2.90
CA HIS A 349 1.98 8.47 1.74
C HIS A 349 0.70 9.23 2.06
N CYS A 350 0.33 10.17 1.20
CA CYS A 350 -0.95 10.86 1.25
C CYS A 350 -1.57 10.95 -0.15
N PHE A 351 -2.88 10.72 -0.25
CA PHE A 351 -3.63 11.11 -1.45
C PHE A 351 -4.89 11.90 -1.12
N GLY A 352 -5.34 12.67 -2.11
CA GLY A 352 -6.62 13.37 -2.10
C GLY A 352 -7.76 12.63 -2.80
N GLY A 353 -8.93 13.26 -2.83
CA GLY A 353 -10.09 12.73 -3.55
C GLY A 353 -9.91 12.73 -5.07
N ILE A 354 -10.74 11.96 -5.77
CA ILE A 354 -10.83 11.99 -7.24
C ILE A 354 -11.53 13.28 -7.66
N GLY A 355 -10.90 14.03 -8.57
CA GLY A 355 -11.43 15.29 -9.11
C GLY A 355 -11.80 15.21 -10.60
N GLY A 356 -11.97 16.37 -11.23
CA GLY A 356 -12.23 16.48 -12.68
C GLY A 356 -13.70 16.27 -13.05
N LYS A 357 -13.96 15.61 -14.19
CA LYS A 357 -15.31 15.46 -14.76
C LYS A 357 -16.20 14.46 -14.01
N LYS A 358 -15.59 13.56 -13.22
CA LYS A 358 -16.26 12.57 -12.38
C LYS A 358 -15.70 12.66 -10.95
N PRO A 359 -15.90 13.79 -10.26
CA PRO A 359 -15.33 14.00 -8.94
C PRO A 359 -16.04 13.11 -7.91
N GLU A 360 -15.33 12.76 -6.85
CA GLU A 360 -15.96 12.18 -5.66
C GLU A 360 -16.89 13.21 -5.01
N PRO A 361 -18.00 12.77 -4.39
CA PRO A 361 -18.86 13.65 -3.61
C PRO A 361 -18.07 14.36 -2.50
N ALA A 362 -18.15 15.69 -2.46
CA ALA A 362 -17.51 16.50 -1.45
C ALA A 362 -18.55 17.02 -0.45
N LEU A 363 -18.54 16.49 0.78
CA LEU A 363 -19.41 17.00 1.84
C LEU A 363 -18.76 18.24 2.46
N LEU A 364 -19.47 19.37 2.45
CA LEU A 364 -18.95 20.67 2.92
C LEU A 364 -17.63 21.09 2.23
N GLY A 365 -17.43 20.65 0.98
CA GLY A 365 -16.20 20.92 0.23
C GLY A 365 -14.99 20.06 0.64
N VAL A 366 -15.18 19.05 1.49
CA VAL A 366 -14.14 18.11 1.92
C VAL A 366 -14.39 16.74 1.27
N VAL A 367 -13.29 16.14 0.80
CA VAL A 367 -13.26 14.76 0.28
C VAL A 367 -12.37 13.91 1.19
N THR A 368 -12.74 12.64 1.35
CA THR A 368 -11.94 11.70 2.14
C THR A 368 -10.65 11.37 1.39
N GLY A 369 -9.51 11.65 2.03
CA GLY A 369 -8.20 11.22 1.56
C GLY A 369 -7.75 9.91 2.22
N HIS A 370 -6.50 9.55 1.99
CA HIS A 370 -5.86 8.42 2.67
C HIS A 370 -4.45 8.79 3.12
N PHE A 371 -4.00 8.08 4.16
CA PHE A 371 -2.69 8.21 4.75
C PHE A 371 -2.13 6.82 5.03
N ALA A 372 -0.88 6.58 4.67
CA ALA A 372 -0.17 5.38 5.07
C ALA A 372 1.30 5.67 5.37
N TYR A 373 1.89 4.87 6.24
CA TYR A 373 3.33 4.77 6.34
C TYR A 373 3.86 3.73 5.36
N GLY A 374 5.13 3.83 5.01
CA GLY A 374 5.85 2.85 4.23
C GLY A 374 7.33 2.92 4.50
N ILE A 375 8.08 2.07 3.83
CA ILE A 375 9.54 2.04 3.88
C ILE A 375 10.03 2.17 2.44
N ALA A 376 10.99 3.06 2.21
CA ALA A 376 11.72 3.13 0.96
C ALA A 376 13.16 2.70 1.19
N THR A 377 13.65 1.82 0.33
CA THR A 377 15.06 1.41 0.31
C THR A 377 15.70 1.94 -0.97
N VAL A 378 16.84 2.61 -0.83
CA VAL A 378 17.64 3.00 -2.00
C VAL A 378 18.39 1.78 -2.49
N PHE A 379 18.22 1.42 -3.75
CA PHE A 379 18.94 0.31 -4.36
C PHE A 379 19.34 0.64 -5.79
N ARG A 380 20.29 -0.14 -6.32
CA ARG A 380 20.71 -0.04 -7.72
C ARG A 380 19.85 -0.94 -8.59
N GLU A 381 19.13 -0.33 -9.53
CA GLU A 381 18.22 -1.06 -10.42
C GLU A 381 18.99 -1.72 -11.57
N ASP A 382 18.65 -2.98 -11.86
CA ASP A 382 19.46 -3.85 -12.72
C ASP A 382 19.48 -3.44 -14.20
N LEU A 383 18.35 -2.98 -14.74
CA LEU A 383 18.20 -2.60 -16.15
C LEU A 383 18.91 -1.28 -16.46
N SER A 384 18.85 -0.31 -15.54
CA SER A 384 19.39 1.05 -15.71
C SER A 384 20.76 1.27 -15.07
N ASN A 385 21.14 0.47 -14.08
CA ASN A 385 22.28 0.68 -13.19
C ASN A 385 22.19 1.93 -12.30
N GLU A 386 21.00 2.52 -12.16
CA GLU A 386 20.79 3.77 -11.44
C GLU A 386 20.25 3.53 -10.04
N LEU A 387 20.54 4.46 -9.12
CA LEU A 387 19.91 4.45 -7.80
C LEU A 387 18.46 4.89 -7.91
N ARG A 388 17.55 4.09 -7.32
CA ARG A 388 16.13 4.40 -7.21
C ARG A 388 15.59 3.99 -5.84
N PHE A 389 14.42 4.51 -5.50
CA PHE A 389 13.66 4.07 -4.35
C PHE A 389 12.84 2.82 -4.69
N ASP A 390 13.04 1.75 -3.93
CA ASP A 390 12.09 0.66 -3.80
C ASP A 390 11.12 1.00 -2.66
N ILE A 391 9.87 1.33 -2.99
CA ILE A 391 8.87 1.81 -2.05
C ILE A 391 7.89 0.69 -1.73
N GLU A 392 7.80 0.36 -0.44
CA GLU A 392 6.80 -0.54 0.12
C GLU A 392 5.88 0.20 1.07
N TYR A 393 4.61 0.26 0.73
CA TYR A 393 3.60 0.81 1.63
C TYR A 393 3.17 -0.24 2.66
N ARG A 394 2.89 0.22 3.89
CA ARG A 394 2.19 -0.55 4.92
C ARG A 394 0.74 -0.06 4.97
N GLN A 395 -0.08 -0.62 4.08
CA GLN A 395 -1.44 -0.17 3.86
C GLN A 395 -2.36 -0.68 4.97
N ILE A 396 -2.61 0.16 5.97
CA ILE A 396 -3.73 0.03 6.89
C ILE A 396 -4.94 0.61 6.15
N TYR A 397 -5.62 -0.23 5.37
CA TYR A 397 -6.63 0.21 4.41
C TYR A 397 -7.94 -0.52 4.69
N ALA A 398 -9.02 0.22 4.85
CA ALA A 398 -10.33 -0.34 5.11
C ALA A 398 -10.82 -1.22 3.94
N HIS A 399 -11.77 -2.11 4.23
CA HIS A 399 -12.45 -2.87 3.20
C HIS A 399 -13.14 -1.91 2.22
N ASN A 400 -12.99 -2.20 0.94
CA ASN A 400 -13.29 -1.27 -0.15
C ASN A 400 -13.83 -2.04 -1.37
N PRO A 401 -14.52 -1.38 -2.30
CA PRO A 401 -15.08 -2.05 -3.47
C PRO A 401 -14.00 -2.58 -4.42
N ASP A 402 -12.80 -1.98 -4.44
CA ASP A 402 -11.73 -2.30 -5.39
C ASP A 402 -10.96 -3.59 -5.06
N GLY A 403 -11.15 -4.14 -3.86
CA GLY A 403 -10.41 -5.30 -3.39
C GLY A 403 -8.93 -5.00 -3.10
N ILE A 404 -8.60 -3.76 -2.74
CA ILE A 404 -7.28 -3.41 -2.18
C ILE A 404 -7.18 -4.04 -0.80
N VAL A 405 -6.16 -4.87 -0.58
CA VAL A 405 -6.00 -5.66 0.64
C VAL A 405 -5.02 -4.97 1.58
N ALA A 406 -5.42 -4.74 2.83
CA ALA A 406 -4.52 -4.19 3.84
C ALA A 406 -3.27 -5.08 4.01
N GLY A 407 -2.09 -4.47 4.06
CA GLY A 407 -0.83 -5.20 4.14
C GLY A 407 0.33 -4.46 3.52
N THR A 408 1.47 -5.15 3.44
CA THR A 408 2.62 -4.68 2.69
C THR A 408 2.33 -4.74 1.20
N GLN A 409 2.47 -3.62 0.50
CA GLN A 409 2.27 -3.54 -0.96
C GLN A 409 3.44 -2.80 -1.60
N ALA A 410 3.99 -3.38 -2.67
CA ALA A 410 4.96 -2.68 -3.51
C ALA A 410 4.31 -1.47 -4.19
N TRP A 411 5.12 -0.47 -4.56
CA TRP A 411 4.66 0.69 -5.30
C TRP A 411 3.86 0.32 -6.54
N SER A 412 4.36 -0.65 -7.31
CA SER A 412 3.71 -1.13 -8.53
C SER A 412 2.32 -1.72 -8.28
N SER A 413 2.05 -2.28 -7.10
CA SER A 413 0.75 -2.87 -6.77
C SER A 413 -0.24 -1.83 -6.27
N TYR A 414 0.19 -0.95 -5.38
CA TYR A 414 -0.72 0.02 -4.76
C TYR A 414 -0.96 1.26 -5.63
N MET A 415 0.10 1.77 -6.27
CA MET A 415 0.02 2.96 -7.11
C MET A 415 -0.11 2.57 -8.59
N GLY A 416 0.78 1.69 -9.06
CA GLY A 416 0.99 1.44 -10.48
C GLY A 416 0.02 0.46 -11.14
N ASP A 417 -0.73 -0.33 -10.38
CA ASP A 417 -1.63 -1.37 -10.91
C ASP A 417 -2.66 -0.73 -11.83
N LEU A 418 -2.77 -1.24 -13.05
CA LEU A 418 -3.60 -0.61 -14.07
C LEU A 418 -5.08 -0.64 -13.69
N GLN A 419 -5.53 -1.68 -12.98
CA GLN A 419 -6.94 -1.93 -12.69
C GLN A 419 -7.37 -1.45 -11.30
N ARG A 420 -6.49 -1.50 -10.31
CA ARG A 420 -6.78 -1.18 -8.90
C ARG A 420 -5.92 -0.06 -8.32
N GLY A 421 -4.85 0.34 -9.01
CA GLY A 421 -3.90 1.36 -8.52
C GLY A 421 -4.44 2.79 -8.59
N TRP A 422 -3.86 3.67 -7.78
CA TRP A 422 -4.34 5.06 -7.63
C TRP A 422 -3.68 6.09 -8.55
N LEU A 423 -2.58 5.73 -9.24
CA LEU A 423 -1.74 6.68 -10.01
C LEU A 423 -2.54 7.52 -11.02
N GLY A 424 -3.49 6.90 -11.73
CA GLY A 424 -4.20 7.55 -12.84
C GLY A 424 -5.37 8.44 -12.43
N VAL A 425 -5.82 8.36 -11.18
CA VAL A 425 -7.12 8.92 -10.76
C VAL A 425 -7.04 9.87 -9.55
N ARG A 426 -6.01 9.75 -8.71
CA ARG A 426 -5.86 10.57 -7.50
C ARG A 426 -4.59 11.42 -7.55
N PRO A 427 -4.63 12.66 -7.03
CA PRO A 427 -3.41 13.39 -6.72
C PRO A 427 -2.76 12.78 -5.48
N VAL A 428 -1.46 12.49 -5.57
CA VAL A 428 -0.69 11.78 -4.53
C VAL A 428 0.57 12.55 -4.18
N SER A 429 0.98 12.46 -2.92
CA SER A 429 2.27 12.92 -2.44
C SER A 429 2.88 11.86 -1.54
N ASP A 430 4.03 11.34 -1.93
CA ASP A 430 4.89 10.52 -1.09
C ASP A 430 6.03 11.38 -0.56
N ALA A 431 6.11 11.56 0.75
CA ALA A 431 7.26 12.17 1.41
C ALA A 431 8.21 11.05 1.87
N ILE A 432 9.41 11.03 1.28
CA ILE A 432 10.48 10.10 1.65
C ILE A 432 11.42 10.81 2.62
N VAL A 433 11.44 10.36 3.87
CA VAL A 433 12.13 11.02 4.97
C VAL A 433 13.34 10.20 5.37
N LYS A 434 14.53 10.74 5.10
CA LYS A 434 15.79 10.26 5.68
C LYS A 434 15.95 10.87 7.07
N PHE A 435 15.87 10.03 8.09
CA PHE A 435 16.00 10.44 9.48
C PHE A 435 16.67 9.33 10.28
N ASP A 436 18.00 9.42 10.35
CA ASP A 436 18.88 8.38 10.89
C ASP A 436 18.46 7.91 12.29
N ALA A 437 17.93 8.83 13.12
CA ALA A 437 17.44 8.51 14.46
C ALA A 437 16.26 7.50 14.50
N VAL A 438 15.58 7.27 13.36
CA VAL A 438 14.52 6.28 13.22
C VAL A 438 14.99 5.13 12.32
N THR A 439 15.82 5.41 11.32
CA THR A 439 16.13 4.47 10.24
C THR A 439 17.40 3.65 10.46
N GLU A 440 18.24 4.04 11.40
CA GLU A 440 19.43 3.28 11.80
C GLU A 440 19.18 2.45 13.06
N ASP A 441 19.96 1.37 13.19
CA ASP A 441 19.94 0.53 14.37
C ASP A 441 20.92 1.07 15.41
N TYR A 442 20.49 1.05 16.67
CA TYR A 442 21.32 1.40 17.81
C TYR A 442 21.92 0.14 18.42
N ASP A 443 23.19 0.20 18.80
CA ASP A 443 23.86 -0.86 19.56
C ASP A 443 24.27 -0.33 20.93
N PHE A 444 23.73 -0.95 21.98
CA PHE A 444 24.08 -0.67 23.37
C PHE A 444 24.69 -1.93 23.98
N ASP A 445 26.03 -2.02 23.92
CA ASP A 445 26.81 -3.15 24.46
C ASP A 445 26.34 -4.53 23.97
N GLY A 446 26.07 -4.66 22.67
CA GLY A 446 25.59 -5.88 22.02
C GLY A 446 24.06 -6.02 22.00
N ILE A 447 23.32 -5.10 22.63
CA ILE A 447 21.86 -5.02 22.53
C ILE A 447 21.50 -4.13 21.34
N ARG A 448 21.13 -4.77 20.23
CA ARG A 448 20.69 -4.08 19.02
C ARG A 448 19.21 -3.68 19.10
N LEU A 449 18.94 -2.38 18.99
CA LEU A 449 17.59 -1.81 18.93
C LEU A 449 17.35 -1.19 17.56
N SER A 450 16.28 -1.60 16.88
CA SER A 450 15.90 -1.07 15.57
C SER A 450 14.51 -0.42 15.65
N PRO A 451 14.41 0.92 15.77
CA PRO A 451 13.12 1.61 15.82
C PRO A 451 12.29 1.33 14.57
N LEU A 452 12.93 1.30 13.39
CA LEU A 452 12.26 0.99 12.14
C LEU A 452 11.71 -0.43 12.10
N ALA A 453 12.43 -1.41 12.65
CA ALA A 453 11.95 -2.79 12.70
C ALA A 453 10.75 -2.93 13.64
N GLU A 454 10.80 -2.31 14.82
CA GLU A 454 9.65 -2.32 15.75
C GLU A 454 8.46 -1.58 15.14
N PHE A 455 8.68 -0.45 14.47
CA PHE A 455 7.60 0.25 13.79
C PHE A 455 6.97 -0.60 12.70
N THR A 456 7.80 -1.26 11.89
CA THR A 456 7.34 -2.18 10.85
C THR A 456 6.53 -3.32 11.46
N LYS A 457 6.97 -3.91 12.58
CA LYS A 457 6.21 -4.94 13.31
C LYS A 457 4.83 -4.44 13.72
N GLN A 458 4.73 -3.25 14.32
CA GLN A 458 3.44 -2.68 14.74
C GLN A 458 2.50 -2.39 13.56
N LEU A 459 3.04 -1.88 12.46
CA LEU A 459 2.29 -1.67 11.22
C LEU A 459 1.80 -3.01 10.65
N ASP A 460 2.66 -4.01 10.55
CA ASP A 460 2.33 -5.34 10.02
C ASP A 460 1.21 -5.99 10.87
N ILE A 461 1.26 -5.88 12.21
CA ILE A 461 0.19 -6.36 13.11
C ILE A 461 -1.13 -5.66 12.79
N MET A 462 -1.09 -4.33 12.65
CA MET A 462 -2.28 -3.54 12.37
C MET A 462 -2.88 -3.92 11.01
N THR A 463 -2.07 -4.06 9.96
CA THR A 463 -2.56 -4.47 8.64
C THR A 463 -3.18 -5.86 8.65
N ALA A 464 -2.61 -6.81 9.39
CA ALA A 464 -3.17 -8.16 9.51
C ALA A 464 -4.54 -8.16 10.21
N ARG A 465 -4.69 -7.37 11.28
CA ARG A 465 -5.97 -7.21 11.97
C ARG A 465 -7.00 -6.52 11.07
N TYR A 466 -6.59 -5.52 10.30
CA TYR A 466 -7.46 -4.82 9.36
C TYR A 466 -8.06 -5.74 8.29
N ARG A 467 -7.30 -6.72 7.80
CA ARG A 467 -7.79 -7.71 6.81
C ARG A 467 -8.98 -8.55 7.27
N VAL A 468 -9.20 -8.65 8.58
CA VAL A 468 -10.31 -9.41 9.16
C VAL A 468 -11.19 -8.57 10.09
N GLY A 469 -11.05 -7.25 10.08
CA GLY A 469 -11.81 -6.37 10.98
C GLY A 469 -11.59 -6.65 12.46
N ASP A 470 -10.37 -7.05 12.84
CA ASP A 470 -10.05 -7.55 14.18
C ASP A 470 -10.95 -8.72 14.66
N GLY A 471 -11.43 -9.53 13.72
CA GLY A 471 -12.28 -10.69 13.96
C GLY A 471 -13.76 -10.48 13.57
N THR A 472 -14.20 -9.24 13.33
CA THR A 472 -15.59 -8.96 12.92
C THR A 472 -15.85 -9.20 11.43
N GLY A 473 -14.79 -9.39 10.63
CA GLY A 473 -14.86 -9.45 9.17
C GLY A 473 -14.90 -8.10 8.47
N ALA A 474 -14.97 -6.98 9.21
CA ALA A 474 -15.03 -5.64 8.63
C ALA A 474 -14.15 -4.63 9.37
N ALA A 475 -13.24 -4.02 8.63
CA ALA A 475 -12.58 -2.76 8.99
C ALA A 475 -13.16 -1.67 8.10
N LEU A 476 -13.87 -0.71 8.70
CA LEU A 476 -14.63 0.33 8.02
C LEU A 476 -14.19 1.72 8.50
N VAL A 477 -14.27 2.70 7.59
CA VAL A 477 -14.05 4.11 7.94
C VAL A 477 -15.36 4.71 8.43
N THR A 478 -15.33 5.26 9.63
CA THR A 478 -16.43 5.99 10.26
C THR A 478 -15.90 7.32 10.80
N PRO A 479 -16.75 8.27 11.24
CA PRO A 479 -16.27 9.46 11.95
C PRO A 479 -15.42 9.15 13.19
N ALA A 480 -15.53 7.94 13.75
CA ALA A 480 -14.78 7.49 14.93
C ALA A 480 -13.64 6.51 14.63
N THR A 481 -13.52 6.02 13.39
CA THR A 481 -12.49 5.05 12.97
C THR A 481 -11.92 5.45 11.63
N SER A 482 -10.61 5.65 11.54
CA SER A 482 -9.96 5.98 10.26
C SER A 482 -8.57 5.36 10.15
N CYS A 483 -8.19 5.05 8.92
CA CYS A 483 -6.87 4.52 8.58
C CYS A 483 -5.73 5.40 9.12
N VAL A 484 -5.90 6.72 9.11
CA VAL A 484 -4.93 7.71 9.63
C VAL A 484 -4.71 7.49 11.12
N GLN A 485 -5.79 7.33 11.88
CA GLN A 485 -5.72 7.16 13.33
C GLN A 485 -4.97 5.88 13.68
N ASP A 486 -5.30 4.77 13.02
CA ASP A 486 -4.68 3.47 13.32
C ASP A 486 -3.23 3.36 12.82
N ALA A 487 -2.88 4.03 11.72
CA ALA A 487 -1.48 4.17 11.30
C ALA A 487 -0.66 4.95 12.33
N ASN A 488 -1.21 6.02 12.90
CA ASN A 488 -0.53 6.79 13.95
C ASN A 488 -0.55 6.09 15.31
N GLN A 489 -1.54 5.25 15.59
CA GLN A 489 -1.55 4.35 16.75
C GLN A 489 -0.35 3.40 16.70
N ALA A 490 -0.03 2.82 15.54
CA ALA A 490 1.16 1.98 15.37
C ALA A 490 2.47 2.75 15.66
N LEU A 491 2.57 4.00 15.19
CA LEU A 491 3.70 4.87 15.53
C LEU A 491 3.78 5.12 17.03
N PHE A 492 2.67 5.47 17.67
CA PHE A 492 2.62 5.70 19.12
C PHE A 492 3.01 4.44 19.91
N LEU A 493 2.53 3.26 19.50
CA LEU A 493 2.90 1.98 20.11
C LEU A 493 4.38 1.63 19.95
N THR A 494 5.03 2.13 18.89
CA THR A 494 6.48 1.99 18.68
C THR A 494 7.27 2.86 19.65
N LEU A 495 6.76 4.04 19.99
CA LEU A 495 7.43 4.99 20.89
C LEU A 495 7.17 4.72 22.38
N LYS A 496 6.09 4.00 22.70
CA LYS A 496 5.68 3.64 24.06
C LYS A 496 6.57 2.62 24.80
N PRO A 497 7.26 1.65 24.16
CA PRO A 497 8.04 0.66 24.90
C PRO A 497 9.16 1.35 25.65
N THR A 498 9.09 1.25 26.97
CA THR A 498 10.29 1.29 27.82
C THR A 498 10.98 -0.04 27.57
N PHE A 499 12.05 -0.05 26.77
CA PHE A 499 12.77 -1.27 26.44
C PHE A 499 13.25 -1.92 27.75
N ARG A 500 12.63 -3.04 28.12
CA ARG A 500 13.04 -3.86 29.27
C ARG A 500 14.24 -4.68 28.83
N THR A 501 15.39 -4.42 29.43
CA THR A 501 16.58 -5.27 29.28
C THR A 501 16.37 -6.59 30.03
N SER A 502 17.16 -7.61 29.67
CA SER A 502 17.24 -8.93 30.33
C SER A 502 17.52 -8.87 31.84
N ASN A 503 17.92 -7.69 32.34
CA ASN A 503 18.35 -7.44 33.71
C ASN A 503 17.27 -6.68 34.51
N GLY A 504 16.07 -6.50 33.93
CA GLY A 504 15.00 -5.69 34.52
C GLY A 504 15.24 -4.18 34.50
N SER A 505 16.36 -3.72 33.91
CA SER A 505 16.68 -2.29 33.79
C SER A 505 15.94 -1.68 32.61
N ILE A 506 15.34 -0.51 32.86
CA ILE A 506 14.60 0.27 31.87
C ILE A 506 15.59 1.13 31.09
N VAL A 507 15.80 0.85 29.81
CA VAL A 507 16.48 1.79 28.90
C VAL A 507 15.39 2.59 28.19
N GLY A 508 15.11 3.79 28.72
CA GLY A 508 14.11 4.68 28.16
C GLY A 508 14.70 5.54 27.05
N LEU A 509 14.13 5.48 25.84
CA LEU A 509 14.31 6.53 24.85
C LEU A 509 13.52 7.76 25.33
N HIS A 510 14.13 8.60 26.16
CA HIS A 510 13.51 9.85 26.61
C HIS A 510 13.60 10.90 25.49
N LEU A 511 12.72 10.80 24.49
CA LEU A 511 12.49 11.91 23.56
C LEU A 511 11.95 13.09 24.38
N ARG A 512 12.76 14.15 24.53
CA ARG A 512 12.38 15.36 25.26
C ARG A 512 11.03 15.85 24.75
N LYS A 513 10.09 16.08 25.68
CA LYS A 513 8.72 16.55 25.44
C LYS A 513 8.67 17.71 24.44
N THR A 514 8.35 17.42 23.19
CA THR A 514 7.61 18.34 22.33
C THR A 514 6.14 18.09 22.62
N LYS A 515 5.39 19.11 23.07
CA LYS A 515 3.95 18.98 23.36
C LYS A 515 3.21 18.49 22.11
N ILE A 516 2.91 17.21 22.06
CA ILE A 516 1.93 16.61 21.16
C ILE A 516 0.72 16.30 22.04
N TYR A 517 -0.41 16.94 21.76
CA TYR A 517 -1.66 16.74 22.51
C TYR A 517 -2.16 15.31 22.24
N SER A 518 -2.15 14.45 23.27
CA SER A 518 -2.78 13.12 23.20
C SER A 518 -4.27 13.24 23.53
N PHE A 519 -5.13 12.78 22.63
CA PHE A 519 -6.56 12.56 22.91
C PHE A 519 -6.76 11.14 23.47
N ASP A 520 -6.34 10.95 24.72
CA ASP A 520 -6.57 9.72 25.50
C ASP A 520 -7.85 9.88 26.34
N THR A 521 -9.03 9.91 25.70
CA THR A 521 -10.32 9.90 26.43
C THR A 521 -11.43 9.21 25.64
N TYR A 522 -11.32 7.92 25.28
CA TYR A 522 -12.51 7.19 24.80
C TYR A 522 -12.64 5.72 25.24
N SER A 523 -11.61 5.10 25.83
CA SER A 523 -11.72 3.74 26.39
C SER A 523 -12.53 3.66 27.70
N ASN A 524 -12.77 4.78 28.38
CA ASN A 524 -13.55 4.82 29.63
C ASN A 524 -15.05 5.14 29.46
N LEU A 525 -15.53 5.42 28.23
CA LEU A 525 -16.94 5.75 27.98
C LEU A 525 -17.82 4.54 27.65
N LYS A 526 -17.25 3.32 27.51
CA LYS A 526 -18.04 2.08 27.34
C LYS A 526 -18.58 1.48 28.65
N LYS A 527 -18.33 2.10 29.82
CA LYS A 527 -18.85 1.64 31.13
C LYS A 527 -19.91 2.56 31.77
N ARG A 528 -20.34 3.62 31.09
CA ARG A 528 -21.49 4.43 31.51
C ARG A 528 -22.26 4.93 30.29
N ASN A 529 -23.24 4.13 29.88
CA ASN A 529 -24.53 4.55 29.35
C ASN A 529 -25.50 3.38 29.52
#